data_AF-A0A1I7V204-F1
#
_entry.id   AF-A0A1I7V204-F1
#
_cell.length_a   1.000
_cell.length_b   1.000
_cell.length_c   1.000
_cell.angle_alpha   90.00
_cell.angle_beta   90.00
_cell.angle_gamma   90.00
#
_symmetry.space_group_name_H-M   'P 1'
#
loop_
_entity.id
_entity.type
_entity.pdbx_description
1 polymer ?
#
loop_
_entity_poly.entity_id
_entity_poly.type
_entity_poly.pdbx_seq_one_letter_code
_entity_poly.pdbx_strand_id
1 'polypeptide(L)'
;MENQLGNVEIYPPSPTPPVGEHPKRGMLFDIPWIIILVQFIVILALVLGLFAFFLTRSEYATPSVYSTRTYQNFELQTLSPSSSPLTFRRRYKTSTDSPQSVDFDFSEDLNPVVAPVVEEKLTTTVTTKSSHQSTILEANSFEVFENEESLRAAVFSSSSECSEIGKSILVRGGNAVEAAIATSFCLIGALPNKASLGGGMMMTVKNGDVTTIIARESAPMNTNLEELKKNPELAHVGPKASGTPGMLNGLFRSFQKFSSNRIQWKHLITPTIQQCSKGFELNEDLKNRSGAPALSSFFKANKRNNKLFCNSLATLLTDISEYDNPLDAFYRGEVAQKLVKEIGGYITVSDLEDYESDVKTAICTDIDQDTKVCGPGPPSSFAVLANTYLATKNMSNLIKVNDFVKSSQSLISKIADPMFVKSSKKYAEELAKTSKRSSSETKELSVDFKENGATEVFVIDENNMTVSVTLSLGDE
;
A
#
# COMPACT_ATOMS: atom_id res chain seq x y z
N MET A 1 53.80 -48.76 20.87
CA MET A 1 53.95 -47.34 21.29
C MET A 1 52.62 -46.67 20.98
N GLU A 2 51.55 -46.95 21.72
CA GLU A 2 51.29 -46.60 23.14
C GLU A 2 51.26 -45.08 23.37
N ASN A 3 50.16 -44.63 24.01
CA ASN A 3 49.93 -43.35 24.70
C ASN A 3 49.48 -42.14 23.84
N GLN A 4 48.37 -41.41 24.09
CA GLN A 4 47.40 -41.38 25.19
C GLN A 4 46.01 -40.91 24.72
N LEU A 5 44.96 -41.49 25.31
CA LEU A 5 43.57 -41.01 25.33
C LEU A 5 43.34 -40.21 26.62
N GLY A 6 42.68 -39.05 26.51
CA GLY A 6 42.24 -38.21 27.64
C GLY A 6 40.78 -38.50 28.04
N ASN A 7 40.54 -38.40 29.33
CA ASN A 7 39.42 -38.95 30.11
C ASN A 7 38.03 -38.32 29.84
N VAL A 8 37.00 -39.17 29.94
CA VAL A 8 35.58 -38.80 30.15
C VAL A 8 35.18 -39.30 31.55
N GLU A 9 34.78 -38.38 32.44
CA GLU A 9 34.28 -38.70 33.79
C GLU A 9 32.76 -38.94 33.78
N ILE A 10 32.35 -40.03 34.45
CA ILE A 10 30.96 -40.46 34.68
C ILE A 10 30.63 -40.17 36.15
N TYR A 11 29.54 -39.45 36.41
CA TYR A 11 29.02 -39.18 37.76
C TYR A 11 28.14 -40.34 38.31
N PRO A 12 28.22 -40.68 39.60
CA PRO A 12 27.37 -41.71 40.23
C PRO A 12 26.00 -41.20 40.70
N PRO A 13 25.00 -42.09 40.92
CA PRO A 13 23.62 -41.70 41.22
C PRO A 13 23.39 -41.40 42.72
N SER A 14 22.48 -40.46 42.99
CA SER A 14 22.06 -39.99 44.32
C SER A 14 20.95 -40.86 44.97
N PRO A 15 20.91 -40.98 46.31
CA PRO A 15 20.03 -41.92 47.04
C PRO A 15 18.62 -41.37 47.36
N THR A 16 17.69 -42.29 47.63
CA THR A 16 16.26 -42.09 47.99
C THR A 16 16.03 -41.76 49.48
N PRO A 17 14.86 -41.18 49.87
CA PRO A 17 14.66 -40.55 51.19
C PRO A 17 13.96 -41.47 52.22
N PRO A 18 13.98 -41.13 53.53
CA PRO A 18 13.17 -41.81 54.54
C PRO A 18 11.89 -41.03 54.93
N VAL A 19 10.97 -41.78 55.54
CA VAL A 19 9.57 -41.46 55.86
C VAL A 19 9.38 -40.89 57.27
N GLY A 20 8.58 -39.82 57.38
CA GLY A 20 7.51 -39.56 58.36
C GLY A 20 7.81 -39.32 59.85
N GLU A 21 7.39 -38.16 60.38
CA GLU A 21 6.67 -38.00 61.66
C GLU A 21 6.12 -36.55 61.85
N HIS A 22 4.85 -36.43 62.24
CA HIS A 22 4.20 -35.21 62.79
C HIS A 22 4.31 -35.25 64.33
N PRO A 23 4.29 -34.14 65.13
CA PRO A 23 3.16 -33.18 65.17
C PRO A 23 3.40 -31.74 65.75
N LYS A 24 2.35 -30.91 65.63
CA LYS A 24 1.81 -29.89 66.57
C LYS A 24 1.66 -28.45 66.06
N ARG A 25 0.49 -27.95 66.43
CA ARG A 25 -0.29 -26.78 66.01
C ARG A 25 0.01 -25.62 66.97
N GLY A 26 0.31 -24.44 66.44
CA GLY A 26 0.33 -23.17 67.17
C GLY A 26 -0.34 -22.10 66.33
N MET A 27 -1.55 -21.68 66.73
CA MET A 27 -2.31 -20.59 66.11
C MET A 27 -1.62 -19.25 66.35
N LEU A 28 -1.37 -18.47 65.29
CA LEU A 28 -1.27 -17.01 65.36
C LEU A 28 -2.09 -16.42 64.21
N PHE A 29 -2.89 -15.41 64.54
CA PHE A 29 -4.08 -14.94 63.84
C PHE A 29 -3.89 -14.40 62.42
N ASP A 30 -4.84 -14.76 61.55
CA ASP A 30 -5.10 -14.25 60.20
C ASP A 30 -5.48 -12.76 60.16
N ILE A 31 -4.64 -11.93 59.56
CA ILE A 31 -4.91 -10.54 59.14
C ILE A 31 -5.01 -10.35 57.59
N PRO A 32 -4.59 -11.26 56.69
CA PRO A 32 -4.68 -10.99 55.25
C PRO A 32 -6.11 -10.89 54.69
N TRP A 33 -7.05 -11.68 55.22
CA TRP A 33 -8.38 -11.82 54.61
C TRP A 33 -9.28 -10.60 54.79
N ILE A 34 -9.15 -9.88 55.91
CA ILE A 34 -9.95 -8.67 56.16
C ILE A 34 -9.58 -7.56 55.18
N ILE A 35 -8.28 -7.41 54.88
CA ILE A 35 -7.80 -6.41 53.91
C ILE A 35 -8.32 -6.73 52.50
N ILE A 36 -8.28 -8.01 52.12
CA ILE A 36 -8.81 -8.48 50.83
C ILE A 36 -10.33 -8.24 50.74
N LEU A 37 -11.07 -8.51 51.82
CA LEU A 37 -12.52 -8.29 51.87
C LEU A 37 -12.88 -6.81 51.73
N VAL A 38 -12.16 -5.91 52.42
CA VAL A 38 -12.39 -4.47 52.35
C VAL A 38 -12.08 -3.93 50.94
N GLN A 39 -10.98 -4.38 50.31
CA GLN A 39 -10.66 -4.01 48.94
C GLN A 39 -11.74 -4.48 47.95
N PHE A 40 -12.26 -5.70 48.13
CA PHE A 40 -13.33 -6.22 47.27
C PHE A 40 -14.62 -5.39 47.39
N ILE A 41 -15.01 -4.98 48.60
CA ILE A 41 -16.20 -4.16 48.83
C ILE A 41 -16.06 -2.78 48.18
N VAL A 42 -14.89 -2.14 48.27
CA VAL A 42 -14.64 -0.83 47.64
C VAL A 42 -14.71 -0.91 46.12
N ILE A 43 -14.12 -1.95 45.52
CA ILE A 43 -14.17 -2.17 44.07
C ILE A 43 -15.61 -2.40 43.61
N LEU A 44 -16.38 -3.22 44.34
CA LEU A 44 -17.79 -3.49 44.02
C LEU A 44 -18.63 -2.20 44.08
N ALA A 45 -18.40 -1.35 45.08
CA ALA A 45 -19.10 -0.07 45.20
C ALA A 45 -18.78 0.89 44.04
N LEU A 46 -17.53 0.94 43.58
CA LEU A 46 -17.14 1.75 42.42
C LEU A 46 -17.76 1.24 41.12
N VAL A 47 -17.81 -0.08 40.92
CA VAL A 47 -18.44 -0.69 39.73
C VAL A 47 -19.94 -0.42 39.72
N LEU A 48 -20.62 -0.57 40.86
CA LEU A 48 -22.05 -0.27 40.97
C LEU A 48 -22.34 1.24 40.79
N GLY A 49 -21.47 2.11 41.29
CA GLY A 49 -21.56 3.57 41.07
C GLY A 49 -21.40 3.96 39.60
N LEU A 50 -20.43 3.36 38.90
CA LEU A 50 -20.25 3.53 37.46
C LEU A 50 -21.48 3.03 36.68
N PHE A 51 -22.04 1.88 37.05
CA PHE A 51 -23.21 1.33 36.40
C PHE A 51 -24.44 2.24 36.58
N ALA A 52 -24.65 2.79 37.79
CA ALA A 52 -25.71 3.76 38.05
C ALA A 52 -25.49 5.10 37.30
N PHE A 53 -24.25 5.54 37.13
CA PHE A 53 -23.91 6.72 36.33
C PHE A 53 -24.26 6.53 34.85
N PHE A 54 -24.05 5.33 34.30
CA PHE A 54 -24.43 5.03 32.92
C PHE A 54 -25.94 4.89 32.73
N LEU A 55 -26.66 4.32 33.71
CA LEU A 55 -28.13 4.21 33.65
C LEU A 55 -28.84 5.56 33.79
N THR A 56 -28.29 6.49 34.56
CA THR A 56 -28.90 7.82 34.76
C THR A 56 -28.62 8.80 33.60
N ARG A 57 -27.60 8.54 32.78
CA ARG A 57 -27.26 9.38 31.62
C ARG A 57 -28.10 9.05 30.38
N SER A 58 -28.83 7.94 30.33
CA SER A 58 -29.63 7.56 29.14
C SER A 58 -30.99 8.24 29.03
N GLU A 59 -31.46 9.01 30.02
CA GLU A 59 -32.83 9.56 30.03
C GLU A 59 -32.96 11.08 29.77
N TYR A 60 -31.87 11.81 29.51
CA TYR A 60 -31.95 13.22 29.11
C TYR A 60 -31.12 13.52 27.86
N ALA A 61 -31.70 13.29 26.68
CA ALA A 61 -31.29 13.96 25.44
C ALA A 61 -32.51 14.15 24.53
N THR A 62 -32.94 15.42 24.40
CA THR A 62 -33.93 15.88 23.42
C THR A 62 -33.40 15.74 21.99
N PRO A 63 -34.25 15.47 20.98
CA PRO A 63 -33.79 15.06 19.66
C PRO A 63 -33.38 16.24 18.78
N SER A 64 -32.12 16.27 18.35
CA SER A 64 -31.71 16.96 17.12
C SER A 64 -31.48 15.91 16.03
N VAL A 65 -32.13 16.15 14.89
CA VAL A 65 -32.15 15.25 13.73
C VAL A 65 -30.82 15.37 12.99
N TYR A 66 -29.95 14.39 13.12
CA TYR A 66 -28.94 14.04 12.12
C TYR A 66 -28.81 12.51 12.05
N SER A 67 -29.03 11.97 10.85
CA SER A 67 -29.06 10.55 10.54
C SER A 67 -27.64 10.02 10.39
N THR A 68 -27.08 9.41 11.44
CA THR A 68 -25.92 8.51 11.34
C THR A 68 -26.39 7.06 11.51
N ARG A 69 -26.41 6.30 10.41
CA ARG A 69 -26.64 4.85 10.45
C ARG A 69 -25.32 4.14 10.76
N THR A 70 -25.18 3.81 12.05
CA THR A 70 -24.76 2.52 12.61
C THR A 70 -23.68 1.69 11.90
N TYR A 71 -22.46 1.75 12.43
CA TYR A 71 -21.51 0.64 12.41
C TYR A 71 -21.99 -0.45 13.38
N GLN A 72 -22.14 -1.69 12.91
CA GLN A 72 -22.31 -2.87 13.76
C GLN A 72 -20.98 -3.61 13.91
N ASN A 73 -20.69 -3.92 15.17
CA ASN A 73 -19.48 -4.51 15.71
C ASN A 73 -19.12 -5.87 15.08
N PHE A 74 -17.84 -6.08 14.79
CA PHE A 74 -17.23 -7.41 14.74
C PHE A 74 -16.45 -7.63 16.04
N GLU A 75 -16.82 -8.66 16.79
CA GLU A 75 -16.12 -9.12 17.99
C GLU A 75 -14.74 -9.66 17.62
N LEU A 76 -13.70 -9.12 18.25
CA LEU A 76 -12.34 -9.67 18.26
C LEU A 76 -12.19 -10.56 19.50
N GLN A 77 -12.19 -11.88 19.31
CA GLN A 77 -11.57 -12.79 20.27
C GLN A 77 -10.06 -12.69 20.13
N THR A 78 -9.40 -12.07 21.11
CA THR A 78 -7.94 -12.05 21.23
C THR A 78 -7.50 -12.97 22.37
N LEU A 79 -6.69 -13.97 22.01
CA LEU A 79 -5.73 -14.59 22.91
C LEU A 79 -4.41 -13.81 22.77
N SER A 80 -3.82 -13.44 23.89
CA SER A 80 -2.44 -12.94 24.10
C SER A 80 -1.93 -13.66 25.37
N PRO A 81 -0.61 -13.80 25.67
CA PRO A 81 0.44 -12.76 25.54
C PRO A 81 1.88 -13.27 25.20
N SER A 82 2.80 -12.42 24.74
CA SER A 82 3.90 -11.77 25.53
C SER A 82 5.09 -11.58 24.54
N SER A 83 6.01 -10.62 24.57
CA SER A 83 6.50 -9.60 25.52
C SER A 83 7.32 -8.54 24.75
N SER A 84 7.31 -7.29 25.22
CA SER A 84 8.05 -6.10 24.75
C SER A 84 9.53 -6.04 25.27
N PRO A 85 10.26 -4.88 25.30
CA PRO A 85 10.90 -4.05 24.25
C PRO A 85 12.40 -3.67 24.59
N LEU A 86 12.97 -2.62 23.93
CA LEU A 86 14.18 -1.79 24.28
C LEU A 86 15.53 -2.21 23.62
N THR A 87 16.50 -1.38 23.18
CA THR A 87 16.78 0.08 23.22
C THR A 87 18.02 0.44 22.34
N PHE A 88 17.97 1.60 21.67
CA PHE A 88 18.98 2.67 21.49
C PHE A 88 20.52 2.43 21.50
N ARG A 89 21.23 2.85 20.42
CA ARG A 89 22.52 3.58 20.50
C ARG A 89 22.89 4.36 19.22
N ARG A 90 23.60 5.49 19.41
CA ARG A 90 23.89 6.61 18.49
C ARG A 90 25.42 6.85 18.38
N ARG A 91 25.88 7.46 17.26
CA ARG A 91 27.14 8.25 16.97
C ARG A 91 28.14 7.59 15.97
N TYR A 92 28.88 8.23 15.04
CA TYR A 92 29.07 9.62 14.53
C TYR A 92 29.80 9.62 13.13
N LYS A 93 29.75 10.77 12.42
CA LYS A 93 30.40 11.30 11.16
C LYS A 93 31.91 10.99 10.90
N THR A 94 32.58 11.10 9.73
CA THR A 94 32.53 12.07 8.57
C THR A 94 33.42 11.68 7.34
N SER A 95 32.93 11.97 6.11
CA SER A 95 33.49 12.44 4.78
C SER A 95 34.95 12.21 4.28
N THR A 96 35.16 11.88 2.97
CA THR A 96 35.40 12.82 1.81
C THR A 96 35.61 12.13 0.42
N ASP A 97 34.93 12.66 -0.62
CA ASP A 97 34.93 12.54 -2.12
C ASP A 97 36.07 11.84 -2.93
N SER A 98 35.92 11.31 -4.16
CA SER A 98 34.84 10.89 -5.11
C SER A 98 35.50 10.19 -6.36
N PRO A 99 34.79 9.42 -7.22
CA PRO A 99 34.21 10.04 -8.43
C PRO A 99 32.84 9.47 -8.92
N GLN A 100 31.93 10.40 -9.20
CA GLN A 100 30.67 10.36 -9.97
C GLN A 100 29.87 9.05 -10.08
N SER A 101 29.15 8.74 -9.01
CA SER A 101 27.88 7.99 -8.98
C SER A 101 26.80 8.88 -8.36
N VAL A 102 25.57 8.83 -8.87
CA VAL A 102 24.48 9.76 -8.47
C VAL A 102 23.93 9.34 -7.10
N ASP A 103 24.40 10.03 -6.06
CA ASP A 103 23.98 9.85 -4.67
C ASP A 103 22.71 10.68 -4.36
N PHE A 104 21.80 10.13 -3.55
CA PHE A 104 20.58 10.82 -3.11
C PHE A 104 20.77 11.22 -1.64
N ASP A 105 20.90 12.52 -1.37
CA ASP A 105 21.14 13.08 -0.04
C ASP A 105 19.86 13.08 0.82
N PHE A 106 19.95 12.52 2.03
CA PHE A 106 18.89 12.44 3.04
C PHE A 106 19.35 13.01 4.40
N SER A 107 20.28 13.95 4.40
CA SER A 107 20.91 14.46 5.62
C SER A 107 20.33 15.77 6.17
N GLU A 108 19.01 15.95 6.15
CA GLU A 108 18.34 16.95 6.99
C GLU A 108 17.29 16.25 7.86
N ASP A 109 17.71 15.78 9.03
CA ASP A 109 16.84 15.61 10.21
C ASP A 109 17.63 15.14 11.44
N LEU A 110 18.65 15.91 11.84
CA LEU A 110 19.17 15.85 13.22
C LEU A 110 19.82 17.20 13.58
N ASN A 111 19.05 18.14 14.14
CA ASN A 111 19.39 18.80 15.41
C ASN A 111 18.29 19.79 15.87
N PRO A 112 18.04 19.88 17.19
CA PRO A 112 17.18 20.91 17.78
C PRO A 112 17.91 22.25 17.97
N VAL A 113 17.11 23.31 17.94
CA VAL A 113 17.37 24.76 18.03
C VAL A 113 18.18 25.20 19.26
N VAL A 114 19.13 26.15 19.10
CA VAL A 114 19.34 27.36 19.94
C VAL A 114 20.16 28.42 19.17
N ALA A 115 19.66 29.65 19.08
CA ALA A 115 20.45 30.89 18.88
C ALA A 115 20.39 31.70 20.21
N PRO A 116 21.19 32.76 20.48
CA PRO A 116 22.11 33.51 19.60
C PRO A 116 23.50 33.80 20.24
N VAL A 117 24.40 34.50 19.51
CA VAL A 117 25.21 35.68 19.96
C VAL A 117 26.31 36.04 18.91
N VAL A 118 26.14 37.27 18.43
CA VAL A 118 26.98 38.33 17.82
C VAL A 118 28.53 38.29 17.87
N GLU A 119 29.13 38.78 16.76
CA GLU A 119 30.49 39.36 16.48
C GLU A 119 31.74 38.45 16.64
N GLU A 120 32.77 38.48 15.77
CA GLU A 120 33.41 39.61 15.10
C GLU A 120 34.32 39.14 13.91
N LYS A 121 34.61 40.05 12.98
CA LYS A 121 35.58 39.90 11.87
C LYS A 121 37.02 39.82 12.39
N LEU A 122 37.88 38.99 11.78
CA LEU A 122 39.26 39.42 11.49
C LEU A 122 39.92 38.63 10.33
N THR A 123 40.89 39.29 9.71
CA THR A 123 41.44 39.08 8.37
C THR A 123 42.79 38.34 8.40
N THR A 124 43.06 37.53 7.37
CA THR A 124 44.38 37.12 6.79
C THR A 124 45.49 36.55 7.69
N THR A 125 46.04 35.38 7.34
CA THR A 125 47.36 35.28 6.66
C THR A 125 47.68 33.86 6.19
N VAL A 126 48.28 33.77 5.01
CA VAL A 126 48.92 32.58 4.43
C VAL A 126 50.29 32.41 5.07
N THR A 127 50.64 31.20 5.50
CA THR A 127 52.05 30.79 5.62
C THR A 127 52.18 29.28 5.46
N THR A 128 53.02 28.88 4.51
CA THR A 128 53.41 27.50 4.20
C THR A 128 54.54 27.04 5.12
N LYS A 129 54.49 25.78 5.60
CA LYS A 129 55.65 24.85 5.66
C LYS A 129 55.28 23.46 6.22
N SER A 130 55.50 22.47 5.35
CA SER A 130 56.18 21.18 5.54
C SER A 130 55.85 20.25 6.73
N SER A 131 55.40 19.06 6.33
CA SER A 131 55.79 17.72 6.79
C SER A 131 55.53 17.33 8.24
N HIS A 132 54.50 16.50 8.44
CA HIS A 132 54.71 15.19 9.06
C HIS A 132 53.81 14.13 8.42
N GLN A 133 54.46 13.02 8.11
CA GLN A 133 53.96 11.80 7.51
C GLN A 133 53.13 11.07 8.57
N SER A 134 51.85 10.86 8.33
CA SER A 134 51.03 9.90 9.08
C SER A 134 50.15 9.16 8.10
N THR A 135 50.39 7.86 8.04
CA THR A 135 49.72 6.80 7.30
C THR A 135 48.19 7.02 7.24
N ILE A 136 47.68 7.38 6.07
CA ILE A 136 46.24 7.43 5.80
C ILE A 136 45.82 6.01 5.44
N LEU A 137 45.15 5.34 6.37
CA LEU A 137 44.26 4.23 6.08
C LEU A 137 43.11 4.80 5.23
N GLU A 138 43.03 4.37 3.98
CA GLU A 138 41.91 4.63 3.08
C GLU A 138 40.62 4.14 3.73
N ALA A 139 39.82 5.05 4.26
CA ALA A 139 38.43 4.81 4.60
C ALA A 139 37.57 4.99 3.33
N ASN A 140 37.83 4.14 2.34
CA ASN A 140 36.88 3.85 1.26
C ASN A 140 36.41 2.41 1.45
N SER A 141 35.50 2.26 2.40
CA SER A 141 34.55 1.16 2.39
C SER A 141 33.22 1.75 2.79
N PHE A 142 32.52 2.32 1.81
CA PHE A 142 31.12 1.98 1.70
C PHE A 142 31.12 0.46 1.81
N GLU A 143 30.62 -0.10 2.91
CA GLU A 143 30.03 -1.42 2.80
C GLU A 143 28.82 -1.21 1.89
N VAL A 144 29.10 -1.14 0.57
CA VAL A 144 28.32 -1.91 -0.38
C VAL A 144 28.12 -3.21 0.36
N PHE A 145 26.89 -3.51 0.75
CA PHE A 145 26.56 -4.88 1.05
C PHE A 145 26.81 -5.62 -0.27
N GLU A 146 28.07 -6.00 -0.50
CA GLU A 146 28.52 -6.99 -1.47
C GLU A 146 28.04 -8.38 -1.06
N ASN A 147 26.97 -8.47 -0.28
CA ASN A 147 26.00 -9.52 -0.47
C ASN A 147 25.10 -9.13 -1.65
N GLU A 148 25.69 -8.99 -2.84
CA GLU A 148 25.04 -9.52 -4.05
C GLU A 148 25.09 -11.06 -3.97
N GLU A 149 24.59 -11.65 -2.89
CA GLU A 149 23.86 -12.90 -3.07
C GLU A 149 22.74 -12.51 -4.03
N SER A 150 22.80 -13.02 -5.26
CA SER A 150 21.94 -12.60 -6.36
C SER A 150 20.49 -12.49 -5.87
N LEU A 151 20.02 -11.27 -5.58
CA LEU A 151 18.67 -11.08 -5.07
C LEU A 151 17.74 -11.58 -6.17
N ARG A 152 17.07 -12.71 -5.92
CA ARG A 152 16.19 -13.36 -6.90
C ARG A 152 14.84 -12.65 -6.88
N ALA A 153 14.85 -11.41 -7.35
CA ALA A 153 13.70 -10.55 -7.39
C ALA A 153 13.64 -9.77 -8.72
N ALA A 154 12.46 -9.34 -9.10
CA ALA A 154 12.25 -8.58 -10.33
C ALA A 154 11.16 -7.53 -10.14
N VAL A 155 11.35 -6.37 -10.75
CA VAL A 155 10.35 -5.30 -10.86
C VAL A 155 10.19 -4.97 -12.33
N PHE A 156 8.94 -4.96 -12.78
CA PHE A 156 8.56 -4.49 -14.09
C PHE A 156 7.58 -3.34 -13.95
N SER A 157 7.79 -2.30 -14.74
CA SER A 157 6.81 -1.28 -15.06
C SER A 157 7.07 -0.72 -16.46
N SER A 158 6.16 0.12 -16.94
CA SER A 158 6.27 0.84 -18.21
C SER A 158 7.30 1.99 -18.20
N SER A 159 8.01 2.22 -17.09
CA SER A 159 9.12 3.17 -16.97
C SER A 159 10.35 2.50 -16.35
N SER A 160 11.50 2.68 -16.99
CA SER A 160 12.80 2.24 -16.46
C SER A 160 13.10 2.85 -15.09
N GLU A 161 12.88 4.15 -14.96
CA GLU A 161 13.12 4.91 -13.74
C GLU A 161 12.24 4.41 -12.59
N CYS A 162 10.96 4.12 -12.86
CA CYS A 162 10.06 3.58 -11.84
C CYS A 162 10.41 2.15 -11.45
N SER A 163 10.89 1.34 -12.40
CA SER A 163 11.37 -0.02 -12.11
C SER A 163 12.61 0.01 -11.22
N GLU A 164 13.54 0.94 -11.46
CA GLU A 164 14.71 1.14 -10.59
C GLU A 164 14.34 1.64 -9.19
N ILE A 165 13.32 2.51 -9.06
CA ILE A 165 12.78 2.91 -7.75
C ILE A 165 12.23 1.68 -7.00
N GLY A 166 11.39 0.86 -7.64
CA GLY A 166 10.88 -0.37 -7.03
C GLY A 166 11.99 -1.34 -6.62
N LYS A 167 12.98 -1.54 -7.50
CA LYS A 167 14.16 -2.38 -7.22
C LYS A 167 14.93 -1.86 -6.01
N SER A 168 15.09 -0.55 -5.87
CA SER A 168 15.77 0.04 -4.71
C SER A 168 15.09 -0.28 -3.38
N ILE A 169 13.76 -0.46 -3.38
CA ILE A 169 13.01 -0.89 -2.19
C ILE A 169 13.30 -2.35 -1.85
N LEU A 170 13.37 -3.23 -2.85
CA LEU A 170 13.72 -4.65 -2.65
C LEU A 170 15.15 -4.80 -2.12
N VAL A 171 16.10 -4.05 -2.69
CA VAL A 171 17.51 -4.05 -2.22
C VAL A 171 17.63 -3.58 -0.77
N ARG A 172 16.73 -2.70 -0.31
CA ARG A 172 16.66 -2.24 1.09
C ARG A 172 15.95 -3.24 2.01
N GLY A 173 15.59 -4.42 1.52
CA GLY A 173 14.94 -5.48 2.27
C GLY A 173 13.41 -5.35 2.39
N GLY A 174 12.79 -4.46 1.60
CA GLY A 174 11.34 -4.40 1.45
C GLY A 174 10.81 -5.57 0.63
N ASN A 175 9.51 -5.84 0.73
CA ASN A 175 8.87 -6.94 0.00
C ASN A 175 8.25 -6.50 -1.34
N ALA A 176 7.65 -7.45 -2.05
CA ALA A 176 7.04 -7.20 -3.35
C ALA A 176 5.93 -6.13 -3.33
N VAL A 177 5.14 -6.04 -2.25
CA VAL A 177 4.07 -5.04 -2.13
C VAL A 177 4.65 -3.64 -1.91
N GLU A 178 5.64 -3.51 -1.04
CA GLU A 178 6.32 -2.24 -0.77
C GLU A 178 7.01 -1.69 -2.04
N ALA A 179 7.69 -2.56 -2.79
CA ALA A 179 8.28 -2.22 -4.07
C ALA A 179 7.23 -1.83 -5.12
N ALA A 180 6.09 -2.53 -5.18
CA ALA A 180 4.99 -2.20 -6.07
C ALA A 180 4.36 -0.84 -5.73
N ILE A 181 4.23 -0.50 -4.44
CA ILE A 181 3.72 0.79 -3.98
C ILE A 181 4.65 1.94 -4.42
N ALA A 182 5.96 1.80 -4.17
CA ALA A 182 6.93 2.82 -4.57
C ALA A 182 6.97 3.02 -6.11
N THR A 183 6.90 1.91 -6.85
CA THR A 183 6.81 1.94 -8.32
C THR A 183 5.53 2.64 -8.77
N SER A 184 4.39 2.38 -8.11
CA SER A 184 3.10 3.01 -8.43
C SER A 184 3.13 4.52 -8.20
N PHE A 185 3.69 4.99 -7.09
CA PHE A 185 3.89 6.43 -6.87
C PHE A 185 4.77 7.05 -7.95
N CYS A 186 5.85 6.39 -8.35
CA CYS A 186 6.67 6.86 -9.45
C CYS A 186 5.88 6.98 -10.77
N LEU A 187 5.05 5.98 -11.11
CA LEU A 187 4.25 6.00 -12.33
C LEU A 187 3.22 7.14 -12.36
N ILE A 188 2.72 7.58 -11.21
CA ILE A 188 1.85 8.77 -11.11
C ILE A 188 2.59 10.05 -11.57
N GLY A 189 3.89 10.15 -11.31
CA GLY A 189 4.74 11.25 -11.80
C GLY A 189 5.21 11.05 -13.25
N ALA A 190 5.58 9.82 -13.62
CA ALA A 190 6.17 9.50 -14.91
C ALA A 190 5.13 9.46 -16.05
N LEU A 191 3.93 8.94 -15.79
CA LEU A 191 2.87 8.68 -16.76
C LEU A 191 1.53 9.28 -16.30
N PRO A 192 1.44 10.61 -16.17
CA PRO A 192 0.22 11.28 -15.69
C PRO A 192 -0.98 11.13 -16.64
N ASN A 193 -0.77 10.62 -17.85
CA ASN A 193 -1.82 10.26 -18.81
C ASN A 193 -2.43 8.87 -18.55
N LYS A 194 -1.86 8.08 -17.62
CA LYS A 194 -2.24 6.69 -17.32
C LYS A 194 -2.47 6.42 -15.84
N ALA A 195 -1.79 7.13 -14.95
CA ALA A 195 -1.94 6.96 -13.51
C ALA A 195 -1.93 8.32 -12.79
N SER A 196 -2.78 8.46 -11.78
CA SER A 196 -2.79 9.60 -10.86
C SER A 196 -3.48 9.25 -9.54
N LEU A 197 -3.22 10.04 -8.50
CA LEU A 197 -3.94 9.94 -7.21
C LEU A 197 -5.45 10.17 -7.37
N GLY A 198 -5.88 10.83 -8.45
CA GLY A 198 -7.29 11.04 -8.81
C GLY A 198 -7.97 9.82 -9.44
N GLY A 199 -7.24 8.74 -9.73
CA GLY A 199 -7.77 7.53 -10.35
C GLY A 199 -7.95 6.37 -9.36
N GLY A 200 -7.89 5.16 -9.88
CA GLY A 200 -8.08 3.92 -9.14
C GLY A 200 -7.04 2.86 -9.48
N MET A 201 -7.07 1.77 -8.71
CA MET A 201 -6.20 0.63 -8.96
C MET A 201 -6.82 -0.70 -8.55
N MET A 202 -6.33 -1.78 -9.14
CA MET A 202 -6.56 -3.13 -8.67
C MET A 202 -5.21 -3.82 -8.47
N MET A 203 -4.98 -4.36 -7.28
CA MET A 203 -3.76 -5.11 -6.94
C MET A 203 -4.11 -6.55 -6.62
N THR A 204 -3.35 -7.50 -7.16
CA THR A 204 -3.40 -8.92 -6.81
C THR A 204 -2.08 -9.31 -6.16
N VAL A 205 -2.15 -9.85 -4.95
CA VAL A 205 -0.99 -10.25 -4.13
C VAL A 205 -1.06 -11.76 -3.88
N LYS A 206 -0.01 -12.49 -4.26
CA LYS A 206 0.21 -13.88 -3.88
C LYS A 206 1.22 -13.92 -2.74
N ASN A 207 0.75 -14.26 -1.54
CA ASN A 207 1.58 -14.51 -0.36
C ASN A 207 0.93 -15.62 0.48
N GLY A 208 1.21 -16.89 0.13
CA GLY A 208 0.35 -17.99 0.56
C GLY A 208 -0.99 -17.98 -0.19
N ASP A 209 -2.02 -17.36 0.37
CA ASP A 209 -3.29 -17.15 -0.34
C ASP A 209 -3.19 -15.99 -1.34
N VAL A 210 -4.13 -15.93 -2.29
CA VAL A 210 -4.21 -14.83 -3.26
C VAL A 210 -5.24 -13.82 -2.79
N THR A 211 -4.78 -12.60 -2.50
CA THR A 211 -5.62 -11.48 -2.08
C THR A 211 -5.68 -10.44 -3.19
N THR A 212 -6.84 -9.82 -3.36
CA THR A 212 -7.04 -8.67 -4.25
C THR A 212 -7.44 -7.44 -3.46
N ILE A 213 -6.82 -6.30 -3.78
CA ILE A 213 -7.24 -4.98 -3.34
C ILE A 213 -7.91 -4.32 -4.54
N ILE A 214 -9.17 -3.93 -4.39
CA ILE A 214 -9.96 -3.26 -5.42
C ILE A 214 -10.22 -1.84 -4.94
N ALA A 215 -9.44 -0.90 -5.46
CA ALA A 215 -9.60 0.53 -5.22
C ALA A 215 -10.07 1.21 -6.50
N ARG A 216 -11.18 0.68 -7.04
CA ARG A 216 -11.89 1.27 -8.17
C ARG A 216 -12.64 2.50 -7.69
N GLU A 217 -12.73 3.52 -8.53
CA GLU A 217 -13.49 4.73 -8.24
C GLU A 217 -14.98 4.41 -8.08
N SER A 218 -15.63 5.06 -7.10
CA SER A 218 -17.08 4.95 -6.88
C SER A 218 -17.81 6.15 -7.46
N ALA A 219 -19.05 5.97 -7.93
CA ALA A 219 -19.86 7.11 -8.35
C ALA A 219 -20.22 7.99 -7.13
N PRO A 220 -20.13 9.34 -7.23
CA PRO A 220 -20.52 10.24 -6.14
C PRO A 220 -22.00 10.11 -5.77
N MET A 221 -22.35 10.32 -4.50
CA MET A 221 -23.71 10.14 -3.98
C MET A 221 -24.74 11.05 -4.66
N ASN A 222 -24.33 12.25 -5.08
CA ASN A 222 -25.20 13.24 -5.73
C ASN A 222 -25.25 13.10 -7.27
N THR A 223 -24.75 11.99 -7.84
CA THR A 223 -24.75 11.75 -9.29
C THR A 223 -26.17 11.85 -9.86
N ASN A 224 -26.39 12.75 -10.81
CA ASN A 224 -27.69 12.91 -11.47
C ASN A 224 -27.83 11.96 -12.66
N LEU A 225 -28.38 10.77 -12.40
CA LEU A 225 -28.58 9.75 -13.43
C LEU A 225 -29.49 10.21 -14.59
N GLU A 226 -30.51 11.03 -14.32
CA GLU A 226 -31.41 11.51 -15.37
C GLU A 226 -30.73 12.51 -16.30
N GLU A 227 -29.77 13.29 -15.79
CA GLU A 227 -28.91 14.13 -16.64
C GLU A 227 -27.98 13.27 -17.50
N LEU A 228 -27.32 12.27 -16.90
CA LEU A 228 -26.41 11.38 -17.63
C LEU A 228 -27.15 10.58 -18.72
N LYS A 229 -28.39 10.14 -18.47
CA LYS A 229 -29.22 9.48 -19.49
C LYS A 229 -29.56 10.40 -20.66
N LYS A 230 -29.78 11.69 -20.40
CA LYS A 230 -30.09 12.69 -21.43
C LYS A 230 -28.86 13.07 -22.24
N ASN A 231 -27.69 13.06 -21.63
CA ASN A 231 -26.41 13.34 -22.29
C ASN A 231 -25.32 12.36 -21.81
N PRO A 232 -25.24 11.16 -22.41
CA PRO A 232 -24.30 10.12 -22.01
C PRO A 232 -22.83 10.52 -22.05
N GLU A 233 -22.45 11.47 -22.91
CA GLU A 233 -21.07 11.98 -23.00
C GLU A 233 -20.57 12.59 -21.67
N LEU A 234 -21.49 13.08 -20.82
CA LEU A 234 -21.14 13.59 -19.49
C LEU A 234 -20.63 12.50 -18.53
N ALA A 235 -20.88 11.23 -18.83
CA ALA A 235 -20.35 10.09 -18.08
C ALA A 235 -18.99 9.61 -18.62
N HIS A 236 -18.54 10.15 -19.77
CA HIS A 236 -17.27 9.79 -20.40
C HIS A 236 -16.22 10.89 -20.24
N VAL A 237 -16.59 12.16 -20.44
CA VAL A 237 -15.63 13.27 -20.48
C VAL A 237 -16.01 14.39 -19.52
N GLY A 238 -15.00 14.90 -18.81
CA GLY A 238 -15.09 16.09 -17.95
C GLY A 238 -15.48 15.79 -16.51
N PRO A 239 -15.69 16.85 -15.69
CA PRO A 239 -15.90 16.72 -14.24
C PRO A 239 -17.02 15.79 -13.78
N LYS A 240 -18.06 15.61 -14.60
CA LYS A 240 -19.22 14.77 -14.26
C LYS A 240 -18.95 13.28 -14.47
N ALA A 241 -17.91 12.94 -15.22
CA ALA A 241 -17.44 11.57 -15.41
C ALA A 241 -16.54 11.08 -14.27
N SER A 242 -16.02 12.00 -13.44
CA SER A 242 -15.10 11.68 -12.36
C SER A 242 -15.79 10.91 -11.24
N GLY A 243 -15.25 9.72 -10.93
CA GLY A 243 -15.57 8.98 -9.72
C GLY A 243 -14.72 9.42 -8.53
N THR A 244 -15.11 9.02 -7.33
CA THR A 244 -14.35 9.24 -6.11
C THR A 244 -13.01 8.50 -6.17
N PRO A 245 -11.85 9.20 -6.05
CA PRO A 245 -10.55 8.59 -6.26
C PRO A 245 -10.20 7.48 -5.26
N GLY A 246 -9.68 6.37 -5.75
CA GLY A 246 -9.34 5.20 -4.94
C GLY A 246 -7.85 4.91 -4.74
N MET A 247 -7.00 5.47 -5.60
CA MET A 247 -5.58 5.14 -5.71
C MET A 247 -4.84 5.11 -4.36
N LEU A 248 -4.87 6.21 -3.61
CA LEU A 248 -4.11 6.35 -2.36
C LEU A 248 -4.64 5.40 -1.28
N ASN A 249 -5.97 5.30 -1.13
CA ASN A 249 -6.60 4.39 -0.18
C ASN A 249 -6.20 2.93 -0.44
N GLY A 250 -6.20 2.52 -1.70
CA GLY A 250 -5.76 1.19 -2.10
C GLY A 250 -4.29 0.91 -1.79
N LEU A 251 -3.38 1.83 -2.14
CA LEU A 251 -1.94 1.66 -1.88
C LEU A 251 -1.66 1.59 -0.38
N PHE A 252 -2.29 2.46 0.42
CA PHE A 252 -2.09 2.47 1.86
C PHE A 252 -2.67 1.24 2.55
N ARG A 253 -3.85 0.75 2.15
CA ARG A 253 -4.40 -0.50 2.70
C ARG A 253 -3.58 -1.72 2.30
N SER A 254 -2.97 -1.70 1.12
CA SER A 254 -1.98 -2.71 0.71
C SER A 254 -0.77 -2.69 1.64
N PHE A 255 -0.23 -1.50 1.95
CA PHE A 255 0.85 -1.33 2.92
C PHE A 255 0.46 -1.84 4.31
N GLN A 256 -0.68 -1.42 4.84
CA GLN A 256 -1.16 -1.85 6.16
C GLN A 256 -1.31 -3.38 6.28
N LYS A 257 -1.73 -4.03 5.19
CA LYS A 257 -1.96 -5.48 5.18
C LYS A 257 -0.69 -6.30 4.98
N PHE A 258 0.24 -5.80 4.17
CA PHE A 258 1.36 -6.60 3.68
C PHE A 258 2.74 -6.03 4.02
N SER A 259 2.87 -4.92 4.75
CA SER A 259 4.18 -4.35 5.06
C SER A 259 5.10 -5.36 5.73
N SER A 260 6.37 -5.33 5.33
CA SER A 260 7.44 -6.09 5.98
C SER A 260 7.81 -5.51 7.35
N ASN A 261 7.34 -4.30 7.67
CA ASN A 261 7.79 -3.44 8.78
C ASN A 261 9.27 -3.03 8.70
N ARG A 262 9.96 -3.31 7.60
CA ARG A 262 11.36 -2.92 7.38
C ARG A 262 11.48 -1.57 6.69
N ILE A 263 10.51 -1.25 5.83
CA ILE A 263 10.46 0.02 5.10
C ILE A 263 9.26 0.82 5.61
N GLN A 264 9.51 2.04 6.09
CA GLN A 264 8.45 2.94 6.53
C GLN A 264 7.70 3.51 5.32
N TRP A 265 6.41 3.79 5.47
CA TRP A 265 5.55 4.36 4.42
C TRP A 265 6.20 5.54 3.68
N LYS A 266 6.76 6.50 4.43
CA LYS A 266 7.43 7.67 3.85
C LYS A 266 8.53 7.31 2.86
N HIS A 267 9.30 6.26 3.14
CA HIS A 267 10.43 5.84 2.30
C HIS A 267 9.99 5.16 0.99
N LEU A 268 8.72 4.77 0.87
CA LEU A 268 8.14 4.32 -0.40
C LEU A 268 7.82 5.49 -1.33
N ILE A 269 7.61 6.69 -0.76
CA ILE A 269 7.18 7.89 -1.50
C ILE A 269 8.37 8.81 -1.80
N THR A 270 9.35 8.88 -0.90
CA THR A 270 10.47 9.84 -1.03
C THR A 270 11.22 9.76 -2.37
N PRO A 271 11.50 8.57 -2.95
CA PRO A 271 12.15 8.50 -4.26
C PRO A 271 11.38 9.26 -5.35
N THR A 272 10.05 9.18 -5.34
CA THR A 272 9.18 9.90 -6.29
C THR A 272 9.19 11.40 -6.03
N ILE A 273 9.17 11.85 -4.77
CA ILE A 273 9.28 13.27 -4.41
C ILE A 273 10.57 13.86 -5.01
N GLN A 274 11.70 13.18 -4.79
CA GLN A 274 12.99 13.59 -5.34
C GLN A 274 13.00 13.56 -6.87
N GLN A 275 12.41 12.53 -7.47
CA GLN A 275 12.34 12.41 -8.92
C GLN A 275 11.48 13.51 -9.56
N CYS A 276 10.41 13.96 -8.91
CA CYS A 276 9.60 15.08 -9.39
C CYS A 276 10.39 16.39 -9.54
N SER A 277 11.38 16.63 -8.66
CA SER A 277 12.27 17.79 -8.75
C SER A 277 13.35 17.63 -9.83
N LYS A 278 13.79 16.38 -10.09
CA LYS A 278 14.75 16.06 -11.17
C LYS A 278 14.09 16.05 -12.57
N GLY A 279 12.78 15.78 -12.61
CA GLY A 279 11.97 15.65 -13.81
C GLY A 279 12.05 14.25 -14.44
N PHE A 280 10.93 13.82 -15.04
CA PHE A 280 10.80 12.56 -15.76
C PHE A 280 11.04 12.76 -17.26
N GLU A 281 11.71 11.80 -17.90
CA GLU A 281 11.82 11.78 -19.37
C GLU A 281 10.46 11.50 -19.99
N LEU A 282 10.13 12.23 -21.05
CA LEU A 282 8.87 12.02 -21.78
C LEU A 282 9.01 10.82 -22.74
N ASN A 283 8.18 9.80 -22.56
CA ASN A 283 8.03 8.73 -23.56
C ASN A 283 7.19 9.20 -24.75
N GLU A 284 7.21 8.46 -25.86
CA GLU A 284 6.52 8.83 -27.11
C GLU A 284 5.00 8.96 -26.94
N ASP A 285 4.38 8.07 -26.17
CA ASP A 285 2.94 8.11 -25.89
C ASP A 285 2.53 9.41 -25.17
N LEU A 286 3.25 9.78 -24.11
CA LEU A 286 3.03 10.98 -23.33
C LEU A 286 3.30 12.25 -24.17
N LYS A 287 4.30 12.23 -25.07
CA LYS A 287 4.51 13.32 -26.04
C LYS A 287 3.30 13.50 -26.96
N ASN A 288 2.76 12.40 -27.50
CA ASN A 288 1.61 12.44 -28.40
C ASN A 288 0.34 12.95 -27.71
N ARG A 289 0.16 12.64 -26.42
CA ARG A 289 -1.00 13.12 -25.62
C ARG A 289 -0.79 14.49 -24.97
N SER A 290 0.41 15.08 -25.05
CA SER A 290 0.70 16.38 -24.42
C SER A 290 -0.16 17.55 -24.91
N GLY A 291 -0.70 17.44 -26.14
CA GLY A 291 -1.60 18.44 -26.73
C GLY A 291 -3.08 18.26 -26.37
N ALA A 292 -3.45 17.17 -25.69
CA ALA A 292 -4.84 16.92 -25.30
C ALA A 292 -5.36 18.03 -24.38
N PRO A 293 -6.62 18.50 -24.52
CA PRO A 293 -7.14 19.62 -23.73
C PRO A 293 -6.92 19.45 -22.22
N ALA A 294 -7.17 18.26 -21.68
CA ALA A 294 -7.01 17.94 -20.26
C ALA A 294 -5.55 18.04 -19.75
N LEU A 295 -4.56 17.76 -20.61
CA LEU A 295 -3.15 17.73 -20.24
C LEU A 295 -2.38 18.99 -20.67
N SER A 296 -2.87 19.72 -21.67
CA SER A 296 -2.12 20.80 -22.32
C SER A 296 -1.64 21.89 -21.36
N SER A 297 -2.51 22.33 -20.42
CA SER A 297 -2.16 23.32 -19.41
C SER A 297 -1.11 22.79 -18.42
N PHE A 298 -1.26 21.53 -18.00
CA PHE A 298 -0.30 20.85 -17.13
C PHE A 298 1.08 20.75 -17.81
N PHE A 299 1.14 20.32 -19.07
CA PHE A 299 2.40 20.24 -19.81
C PHE A 299 3.07 21.59 -20.04
N LYS A 300 2.29 22.63 -20.39
CA LYS A 300 2.82 23.99 -20.57
C LYS A 300 3.50 24.52 -19.31
N ALA A 301 2.94 24.23 -18.13
CA ALA A 301 3.50 24.68 -16.86
C ALA A 301 4.74 23.86 -16.41
N ASN A 302 4.77 22.57 -16.77
CA ASN A 302 5.66 21.60 -16.13
C ASN A 302 6.73 20.99 -17.05
N LYS A 303 6.64 21.16 -18.37
CA LYS A 303 7.62 20.61 -19.32
C LYS A 303 8.80 21.57 -19.53
N ARG A 304 10.03 21.10 -19.33
CA ARG A 304 11.27 21.85 -19.62
C ARG A 304 12.34 20.88 -20.13
N ASN A 305 13.07 21.24 -21.18
CA ASN A 305 14.18 20.44 -21.72
C ASN A 305 13.82 18.96 -21.97
N ASN A 306 12.64 18.71 -22.55
CA ASN A 306 12.07 17.37 -22.78
C ASN A 306 11.78 16.53 -21.51
N LYS A 307 11.91 17.12 -20.32
CA LYS A 307 11.50 16.53 -19.06
C LYS A 307 10.20 17.11 -18.54
N LEU A 308 9.46 16.31 -17.78
CA LEU A 308 8.26 16.70 -17.06
C LEU A 308 8.55 16.80 -15.57
N PHE A 309 8.36 17.98 -15.00
CA PHE A 309 8.51 18.23 -13.57
C PHE A 309 7.15 18.10 -12.87
N CYS A 310 7.14 17.66 -11.61
CA CYS A 310 5.89 17.49 -10.88
C CYS A 310 5.96 18.06 -9.47
N ASN A 311 6.43 19.31 -9.34
CA ASN A 311 6.66 19.96 -8.05
C ASN A 311 5.39 20.05 -7.18
N SER A 312 4.23 20.38 -7.76
CA SER A 312 2.97 20.43 -6.99
C SER A 312 2.56 19.05 -6.48
N LEU A 313 2.82 18.00 -7.26
CA LEU A 313 2.62 16.62 -6.81
C LEU A 313 3.64 16.26 -5.72
N ALA A 314 4.90 16.68 -5.85
CA ALA A 314 5.93 16.45 -4.84
C ALA A 314 5.54 17.05 -3.48
N THR A 315 4.97 18.27 -3.46
CA THR A 315 4.42 18.87 -2.23
C THR A 315 3.33 18.01 -1.63
N LEU A 316 2.32 17.62 -2.42
CA LEU A 316 1.24 16.75 -1.93
C LEU A 316 1.76 15.38 -1.44
N LEU A 317 2.73 14.79 -2.14
CA LEU A 317 3.36 13.53 -1.74
C LEU A 317 4.18 13.68 -0.46
N THR A 318 4.76 14.86 -0.21
CA THR A 318 5.44 15.17 1.05
C THR A 318 4.42 15.14 2.19
N ASP A 319 3.30 15.84 2.05
CA ASP A 319 2.20 15.81 3.03
C ASP A 319 1.72 14.37 3.27
N ILE A 320 1.41 13.61 2.21
CA ILE A 320 0.99 12.20 2.30
C ILE A 320 2.04 11.32 3.01
N SER A 321 3.33 11.64 2.89
CA SER A 321 4.41 10.87 3.50
C SER A 321 4.63 11.19 4.98
N GLU A 322 4.27 12.41 5.42
CA GLU A 322 4.55 12.91 6.77
C GLU A 322 3.35 12.83 7.72
N TYR A 323 2.12 12.74 7.20
CA TYR A 323 0.92 12.60 8.03
C TYR A 323 0.91 11.29 8.83
N ASP A 324 0.43 11.36 10.08
CA ASP A 324 0.23 10.19 10.95
C ASP A 324 -0.66 9.13 10.26
N ASN A 325 -1.73 9.60 9.61
CA ASN A 325 -2.55 8.81 8.71
C ASN A 325 -2.46 9.43 7.29
N PRO A 326 -1.73 8.81 6.36
CA PRO A 326 -1.54 9.29 4.99
C PRO A 326 -2.82 9.62 4.24
N LEU A 327 -3.94 8.97 4.58
CA LEU A 327 -5.23 9.24 3.93
C LEU A 327 -5.80 10.62 4.29
N ASP A 328 -5.54 11.11 5.50
CA ASP A 328 -6.08 12.40 5.95
C ASP A 328 -5.47 13.57 5.16
N ALA A 329 -4.27 13.42 4.59
CA ALA A 329 -3.63 14.41 3.73
C ALA A 329 -4.34 14.64 2.38
N PHE A 330 -5.18 13.69 1.94
CA PHE A 330 -5.81 13.72 0.62
C PHE A 330 -7.34 13.71 0.70
N TYR A 331 -7.90 12.86 1.57
CA TYR A 331 -9.34 12.63 1.68
C TYR A 331 -10.03 13.58 2.66
N ARG A 332 -9.28 14.39 3.41
CA ARG A 332 -9.82 15.32 4.42
C ARG A 332 -9.22 16.72 4.31
N GLY A 333 -9.81 17.64 5.08
CA GLY A 333 -9.25 18.98 5.30
C GLY A 333 -9.22 19.86 4.05
N GLU A 334 -8.23 20.75 3.99
CA GLU A 334 -8.11 21.76 2.94
C GLU A 334 -7.83 21.14 1.56
N VAL A 335 -7.03 20.08 1.49
CA VAL A 335 -6.71 19.38 0.24
C VAL A 335 -7.98 18.78 -0.37
N ALA A 336 -8.80 18.08 0.42
CA ALA A 336 -10.07 17.53 -0.05
C ALA A 336 -11.04 18.60 -0.55
N GLN A 337 -11.16 19.73 0.18
CA GLN A 337 -12.00 20.85 -0.23
C GLN A 337 -11.52 21.48 -1.54
N LYS A 338 -10.20 21.65 -1.69
CA LYS A 338 -9.59 22.17 -2.92
C LYS A 338 -9.81 21.22 -4.09
N LEU A 339 -9.63 19.91 -3.89
CA LEU A 339 -9.84 18.89 -4.90
C LEU A 339 -11.28 18.91 -5.42
N VAL A 340 -12.27 18.88 -4.52
CA VAL A 340 -13.69 18.95 -4.88
C VAL A 340 -14.02 20.22 -5.64
N LYS A 341 -13.46 21.36 -5.22
CA LYS A 341 -13.67 22.65 -5.87
C LYS A 341 -13.05 22.71 -7.27
N GLU A 342 -11.86 22.14 -7.45
CA GLU A 342 -11.14 22.17 -8.73
C GLU A 342 -11.68 21.16 -9.75
N ILE A 343 -12.03 19.94 -9.31
CA ILE A 343 -12.70 18.97 -10.18
C ILE A 343 -14.07 19.53 -10.58
N GLY A 344 -14.88 19.94 -9.60
CA GLY A 344 -16.28 20.25 -9.81
C GLY A 344 -17.09 18.98 -10.10
N GLY A 345 -18.18 19.12 -10.86
CA GLY A 345 -19.04 17.98 -11.19
C GLY A 345 -19.85 17.49 -9.98
N TYR A 346 -19.80 16.18 -9.73
CA TYR A 346 -20.61 15.54 -8.69
C TYR A 346 -19.84 15.28 -7.39
N ILE A 347 -18.54 15.00 -7.42
CA ILE A 347 -17.78 14.63 -6.21
C ILE A 347 -17.96 15.66 -5.08
N THR A 348 -18.26 15.19 -3.87
CA THR A 348 -18.33 16.01 -2.65
C THR A 348 -17.23 15.64 -1.66
N VAL A 349 -17.02 16.48 -0.64
CA VAL A 349 -16.06 16.18 0.44
C VAL A 349 -16.47 14.91 1.19
N SER A 350 -17.77 14.72 1.42
CA SER A 350 -18.27 13.50 2.07
C SER A 350 -17.99 12.25 1.24
N ASP A 351 -18.08 12.33 -0.10
CA ASP A 351 -17.70 11.20 -0.94
C ASP A 351 -16.21 10.81 -0.75
N LEU A 352 -15.31 11.80 -0.62
CA LEU A 352 -13.90 11.54 -0.33
C LEU A 352 -13.69 10.94 1.06
N GLU A 353 -14.35 11.50 2.07
CA GLU A 353 -14.21 11.07 3.47
C GLU A 353 -14.71 9.63 3.71
N ASP A 354 -15.77 9.23 2.98
CA ASP A 354 -16.42 7.92 3.11
C ASP A 354 -15.80 6.84 2.20
N TYR A 355 -14.84 7.19 1.34
CA TYR A 355 -14.25 6.24 0.41
C TYR A 355 -13.38 5.19 1.10
N GLU A 356 -13.62 3.92 0.79
CA GLU A 356 -12.78 2.80 1.25
C GLU A 356 -12.63 1.73 0.15
N SER A 357 -11.41 1.26 -0.06
CA SER A 357 -11.13 0.18 -1.00
C SER A 357 -11.40 -1.20 -0.42
N ASP A 358 -11.81 -2.11 -1.29
CA ASP A 358 -12.14 -3.49 -0.94
C ASP A 358 -10.90 -4.37 -0.87
N VAL A 359 -10.76 -5.14 0.21
CA VAL A 359 -9.73 -6.19 0.32
C VAL A 359 -10.44 -7.54 0.39
N LYS A 360 -10.29 -8.37 -0.63
CA LYS A 360 -11.00 -9.65 -0.79
C LYS A 360 -10.05 -10.76 -1.22
N THR A 361 -10.47 -12.02 -1.05
CA THR A 361 -9.82 -13.16 -1.70
C THR A 361 -10.04 -13.09 -3.22
N ALA A 362 -9.02 -13.45 -3.99
CA ALA A 362 -9.11 -13.50 -5.44
C ALA A 362 -10.04 -14.61 -5.94
N ILE A 363 -10.60 -14.43 -7.13
CA ILE A 363 -11.17 -15.53 -7.91
C ILE A 363 -10.00 -16.29 -8.54
N CYS A 364 -9.94 -17.59 -8.32
CA CYS A 364 -8.92 -18.46 -8.90
C CYS A 364 -9.56 -19.58 -9.72
N THR A 365 -8.96 -19.84 -10.87
CA THR A 365 -9.38 -20.85 -11.84
C THR A 365 -8.25 -21.82 -12.10
N ASP A 366 -8.52 -23.11 -11.91
CA ASP A 366 -7.58 -24.18 -12.27
C ASP A 366 -7.47 -24.31 -13.79
N ILE A 367 -6.28 -24.03 -14.32
CA ILE A 367 -5.98 -24.13 -15.74
C ILE A 367 -5.59 -25.57 -16.11
N ASP A 368 -4.76 -26.19 -15.29
CA ASP A 368 -4.35 -27.58 -15.38
C ASP A 368 -4.11 -28.12 -13.95
N GLN A 369 -3.35 -29.20 -13.80
CA GLN A 369 -3.13 -29.83 -12.50
C GLN A 369 -2.32 -28.93 -11.55
N ASP A 370 -1.40 -28.12 -12.09
CA ASP A 370 -0.40 -27.40 -11.31
C ASP A 370 -0.51 -25.86 -11.45
N THR A 371 -1.32 -25.38 -12.41
CA THR A 371 -1.42 -23.96 -12.75
C THR A 371 -2.81 -23.41 -12.43
N LYS A 372 -2.83 -22.28 -11.73
CA LYS A 372 -4.03 -21.48 -11.51
C LYS A 372 -3.84 -20.08 -12.08
N VAL A 373 -4.91 -19.53 -12.66
CA VAL A 373 -5.00 -18.10 -12.94
C VAL A 373 -5.88 -17.46 -11.87
N CYS A 374 -5.40 -16.38 -11.25
CA CYS A 374 -6.11 -15.70 -10.18
C CYS A 374 -6.20 -14.20 -10.44
N GLY A 375 -7.28 -13.57 -9.99
CA GLY A 375 -7.49 -12.14 -10.17
C GLY A 375 -8.70 -11.60 -9.39
N PRO A 376 -8.98 -10.29 -9.52
CA PRO A 376 -10.03 -9.62 -8.76
C PRO A 376 -11.43 -10.13 -9.10
N GLY A 377 -12.31 -10.10 -8.10
CA GLY A 377 -13.75 -10.30 -8.33
C GLY A 377 -14.43 -9.08 -8.96
N PRO A 378 -15.77 -9.14 -9.15
CA PRO A 378 -16.55 -7.98 -9.57
C PRO A 378 -16.30 -6.75 -8.69
N PRO A 379 -16.26 -5.52 -9.24
CA PRO A 379 -16.68 -5.15 -10.60
C PRO A 379 -15.67 -5.48 -11.71
N SER A 380 -14.52 -6.10 -11.42
CA SER A 380 -13.61 -6.57 -12.45
C SER A 380 -14.23 -7.66 -13.33
N SER A 381 -13.90 -7.62 -14.62
CA SER A 381 -14.28 -8.64 -15.61
C SER A 381 -13.31 -9.82 -15.69
N PHE A 382 -12.42 -9.99 -14.71
CA PHE A 382 -11.43 -11.08 -14.68
C PHE A 382 -12.04 -12.48 -14.91
N ALA A 383 -13.23 -12.76 -14.37
CA ALA A 383 -13.89 -14.05 -14.57
C ALA A 383 -14.18 -14.36 -16.05
N VAL A 384 -14.43 -13.33 -16.88
CA VAL A 384 -14.56 -13.48 -18.33
C VAL A 384 -13.22 -13.90 -18.93
N LEU A 385 -12.12 -13.23 -18.56
CA LEU A 385 -10.78 -13.60 -19.02
C LEU A 385 -10.43 -15.06 -18.66
N ALA A 386 -10.69 -15.47 -17.41
CA ALA A 386 -10.44 -16.84 -16.96
C ALA A 386 -11.26 -17.87 -17.76
N ASN A 387 -12.56 -17.61 -17.97
CA ASN A 387 -13.44 -18.45 -18.79
C ASN A 387 -12.98 -18.53 -20.25
N THR A 388 -12.65 -17.38 -20.84
CA THR A 388 -12.16 -17.26 -22.21
C THR A 388 -10.90 -18.09 -22.40
N TYR A 389 -9.93 -17.93 -21.49
CA TYR A 389 -8.69 -18.68 -21.53
C TYR A 389 -8.93 -20.20 -21.39
N LEU A 390 -9.77 -20.64 -20.44
CA LEU A 390 -10.09 -22.06 -20.26
C LEU A 390 -10.63 -22.72 -21.53
N ALA A 391 -11.42 -21.97 -22.30
CA ALA A 391 -12.01 -22.48 -23.52
C ALA A 391 -11.05 -22.45 -24.72
N THR A 392 -10.14 -21.48 -24.78
CA THR A 392 -9.22 -21.31 -25.91
C THR A 392 -7.87 -22.00 -25.74
N LYS A 393 -7.47 -22.39 -24.52
CA LYS A 393 -6.12 -22.94 -24.21
C LYS A 393 -5.65 -24.09 -25.10
N ASN A 394 -6.57 -24.91 -25.61
CA ASN A 394 -6.26 -26.07 -26.48
C ASN A 394 -6.57 -25.82 -27.97
N MET A 395 -6.94 -24.59 -28.34
CA MET A 395 -7.21 -24.22 -29.73
C MET A 395 -5.91 -23.85 -30.43
N SER A 396 -5.63 -24.50 -31.57
CA SER A 396 -4.47 -24.15 -32.41
C SER A 396 -4.79 -23.11 -33.49
N ASN A 397 -6.07 -22.87 -33.79
CA ASN A 397 -6.50 -21.93 -34.82
C ASN A 397 -6.75 -20.54 -34.22
N LEU A 398 -5.86 -19.59 -34.51
CA LEU A 398 -5.92 -18.22 -33.97
C LEU A 398 -7.16 -17.44 -34.40
N ILE A 399 -7.73 -17.71 -35.58
CA ILE A 399 -8.99 -17.08 -36.02
C ILE A 399 -10.12 -17.52 -35.08
N LYS A 400 -10.21 -18.82 -34.79
CA LYS A 400 -11.21 -19.33 -33.84
C LYS A 400 -11.00 -18.80 -32.42
N VAL A 401 -9.75 -18.65 -31.98
CA VAL A 401 -9.43 -18.02 -30.68
C VAL A 401 -9.94 -16.59 -30.67
N ASN A 402 -9.65 -15.81 -31.71
CA ASN A 402 -10.10 -14.43 -31.84
C ASN A 402 -11.64 -14.30 -31.83
N ASP A 403 -12.35 -15.15 -32.57
CA ASP A 403 -13.82 -15.15 -32.60
C ASP A 403 -14.39 -15.53 -31.22
N PHE A 404 -13.74 -16.46 -30.52
CA PHE A 404 -14.10 -16.85 -29.16
C PHE A 404 -13.90 -15.70 -28.16
N VAL A 405 -12.78 -14.96 -28.27
CA VAL A 405 -12.49 -13.79 -27.44
C VAL A 405 -13.53 -12.70 -27.68
N LYS A 406 -13.82 -12.34 -28.93
CA LYS A 406 -14.83 -11.35 -29.29
C LYS A 406 -16.22 -11.69 -28.73
N SER A 407 -16.68 -12.93 -28.93
CA SER A 407 -17.98 -13.37 -28.39
C SER A 407 -18.02 -13.36 -26.86
N SER A 408 -16.88 -13.53 -26.17
CA SER A 408 -16.80 -13.53 -24.71
C SER A 408 -17.06 -12.15 -24.10
N GLN A 409 -16.85 -11.07 -24.84
CA GLN A 409 -17.10 -9.71 -24.35
C GLN A 409 -18.55 -9.49 -23.92
N SER A 410 -19.52 -10.17 -24.54
CA SER A 410 -20.93 -10.05 -24.15
C SER A 410 -21.23 -10.56 -22.73
N LEU A 411 -20.35 -11.39 -22.16
CA LEU A 411 -20.45 -11.86 -20.77
C LEU A 411 -20.22 -10.74 -19.75
N ILE A 412 -19.49 -9.68 -20.13
CA ILE A 412 -19.23 -8.51 -19.28
C ILE A 412 -20.53 -7.84 -18.85
N SER A 413 -21.57 -7.87 -19.69
CA SER A 413 -22.89 -7.29 -19.38
C SER A 413 -23.57 -7.84 -18.12
N LYS A 414 -23.10 -8.98 -17.60
CA LYS A 414 -23.62 -9.62 -16.38
C LYS A 414 -22.72 -9.39 -15.16
N ILE A 415 -21.57 -8.73 -15.34
CA ILE A 415 -20.65 -8.35 -14.27
C ILE A 415 -20.89 -6.90 -13.92
N ALA A 416 -21.19 -6.66 -12.66
CA ALA A 416 -21.39 -5.33 -12.09
C ALA A 416 -20.93 -5.32 -10.63
N ASP A 417 -20.99 -4.14 -10.01
CA ASP A 417 -20.68 -3.99 -8.59
C ASP A 417 -21.62 -4.87 -7.74
N PRO A 418 -21.08 -5.81 -6.95
CA PRO A 418 -21.88 -6.76 -6.17
C PRO A 418 -22.67 -6.11 -5.03
N MET A 419 -22.33 -4.88 -4.61
CA MET A 419 -23.10 -4.11 -3.65
C MET A 419 -24.51 -3.79 -4.20
N PHE A 420 -24.60 -3.54 -5.52
CA PHE A 420 -25.86 -3.21 -6.19
C PHE A 420 -26.46 -4.40 -6.93
N VAL A 421 -25.63 -5.24 -7.56
CA VAL A 421 -26.04 -6.41 -8.34
C VAL A 421 -25.55 -7.68 -7.65
N LYS A 422 -26.31 -8.15 -6.66
CA LYS A 422 -25.93 -9.31 -5.81
C LYS A 422 -25.63 -10.58 -6.61
N SER A 423 -26.27 -10.77 -7.76
CA SER A 423 -26.02 -11.91 -8.65
C SER A 423 -24.64 -11.89 -9.30
N SER A 424 -23.99 -10.72 -9.44
CA SER A 424 -22.71 -10.55 -10.12
C SER A 424 -21.61 -11.41 -9.50
N LYS A 425 -21.51 -11.41 -8.16
CA LYS A 425 -20.50 -12.19 -7.43
C LYS A 425 -20.61 -13.69 -7.74
N LYS A 426 -21.81 -14.24 -7.56
CA LYS A 426 -22.07 -15.66 -7.83
C LYS A 426 -21.82 -16.00 -9.30
N TYR A 427 -22.27 -15.14 -10.21
CA TYR A 427 -22.05 -15.33 -11.64
C TYR A 427 -20.56 -15.38 -12.00
N ALA A 428 -19.75 -14.45 -11.50
CA ALA A 428 -18.32 -14.41 -11.75
C ALA A 428 -17.59 -15.65 -11.18
N GLU A 429 -17.95 -16.09 -9.97
CA GLU A 429 -17.38 -17.29 -9.35
C GLU A 429 -17.72 -18.57 -10.12
N GLU A 430 -18.92 -18.69 -10.67
CA GLU A 430 -19.33 -19.83 -11.50
C GLU A 430 -18.68 -19.77 -12.89
N LEU A 431 -18.69 -18.59 -13.53
CA LEU A 431 -18.15 -18.37 -14.86
C LEU A 431 -16.65 -18.72 -14.92
N ALA A 432 -15.89 -18.32 -13.90
CA ALA A 432 -14.46 -18.57 -13.82
C ALA A 432 -14.11 -20.08 -13.74
N LYS A 433 -15.03 -20.96 -13.31
CA LYS A 433 -14.77 -22.39 -13.10
C LYS A 433 -15.09 -23.28 -14.30
N THR A 434 -15.55 -22.71 -15.40
CA THR A 434 -16.04 -23.47 -16.55
C THR A 434 -15.56 -22.85 -17.86
N SER A 435 -15.49 -23.65 -18.91
CA SER A 435 -15.35 -23.18 -20.31
C SER A 435 -16.69 -23.14 -21.06
N LYS A 436 -17.76 -23.65 -20.44
CA LYS A 436 -19.11 -23.71 -21.04
C LYS A 436 -19.78 -22.35 -20.99
N ARG A 437 -20.51 -22.02 -22.06
CA ARG A 437 -21.28 -20.77 -22.21
C ARG A 437 -22.69 -21.09 -22.72
N SER A 438 -23.70 -20.31 -22.34
CA SER A 438 -25.04 -20.41 -22.93
C SER A 438 -25.07 -19.75 -24.31
N SER A 439 -25.85 -20.29 -25.25
CA SER A 439 -26.02 -19.72 -26.60
C SER A 439 -26.63 -18.31 -26.60
N SER A 440 -27.32 -17.93 -25.53
CA SER A 440 -27.83 -16.55 -25.33
C SER A 440 -26.75 -15.53 -24.96
N GLU A 441 -25.53 -16.00 -24.62
CA GLU A 441 -24.41 -15.21 -24.09
C GLU A 441 -23.26 -15.06 -25.11
N THR A 442 -23.52 -15.31 -26.39
CA THR A 442 -22.48 -15.32 -27.45
C THR A 442 -22.78 -14.33 -28.56
N LYS A 443 -23.34 -13.16 -28.23
CA LYS A 443 -23.53 -12.10 -29.22
C LYS A 443 -22.18 -11.49 -29.57
N GLU A 444 -21.87 -11.45 -30.86
CA GLU A 444 -20.69 -10.76 -31.36
C GLU A 444 -20.91 -9.26 -31.17
N LEU A 445 -20.08 -8.64 -30.33
CA LEU A 445 -20.08 -7.20 -30.13
C LEU A 445 -18.98 -6.62 -31.02
N SER A 446 -19.32 -5.62 -31.82
CA SER A 446 -18.32 -4.78 -32.49
C SER A 446 -17.79 -3.78 -31.48
N VAL A 447 -16.70 -4.14 -30.80
CA VAL A 447 -16.01 -3.24 -29.87
C VAL A 447 -14.73 -2.76 -30.54
N ASP A 448 -14.63 -1.46 -30.82
CA ASP A 448 -13.37 -0.79 -31.14
C ASP A 448 -12.69 -0.42 -29.82
N PHE A 449 -11.87 -1.34 -29.29
CA PHE A 449 -11.20 -1.14 -28.01
C PHE A 449 -9.88 -0.42 -28.22
N LYS A 450 -9.72 0.74 -27.59
CA LYS A 450 -8.45 1.46 -27.49
C LYS A 450 -8.12 1.66 -26.02
N GLU A 451 -7.36 0.72 -25.45
CA GLU A 451 -6.81 0.87 -24.10
C GLU A 451 -5.68 1.91 -24.12
N ASN A 452 -5.94 3.09 -23.56
CA ASN A 452 -4.96 4.18 -23.53
C ASN A 452 -4.76 4.78 -22.14
N GLY A 453 -5.57 4.35 -21.16
CA GLY A 453 -5.70 4.97 -19.85
C GLY A 453 -5.11 4.18 -18.67
N ALA A 454 -4.58 2.98 -18.87
CA ALA A 454 -3.98 2.19 -17.78
C ALA A 454 -2.46 1.93 -17.93
N THR A 455 -1.82 1.63 -16.80
CA THR A 455 -0.44 1.15 -16.72
C THR A 455 -0.31 0.08 -15.63
N GLU A 456 0.75 -0.71 -15.70
CA GLU A 456 0.90 -1.91 -14.88
C GLU A 456 2.23 -1.94 -14.12
N VAL A 457 2.22 -2.61 -12.98
CA VAL A 457 3.39 -2.94 -12.17
C VAL A 457 3.36 -4.43 -11.87
N PHE A 458 4.47 -5.12 -12.08
CA PHE A 458 4.65 -6.50 -11.64
C PHE A 458 5.91 -6.61 -10.79
N VAL A 459 5.80 -7.26 -9.63
CA VAL A 459 6.92 -7.48 -8.72
C VAL A 459 6.93 -8.91 -8.23
N ILE A 460 8.11 -9.52 -8.21
CA ILE A 460 8.38 -10.77 -7.51
C ILE A 460 9.54 -10.50 -6.57
N ASP A 461 9.39 -10.83 -5.28
CA ASP A 461 10.48 -10.74 -4.31
C ASP A 461 11.18 -12.10 -4.08
N GLU A 462 12.27 -12.06 -3.31
CA GLU A 462 13.09 -13.23 -2.98
C GLU A 462 12.34 -14.36 -2.23
N ASN A 463 11.20 -14.03 -1.61
CA ASN A 463 10.37 -14.96 -0.84
C ASN A 463 9.21 -15.52 -1.68
N ASN A 464 9.25 -15.34 -3.00
CA ASN A 464 8.18 -15.68 -3.94
C ASN A 464 6.85 -14.95 -3.67
N MET A 465 6.86 -13.82 -2.95
CA MET A 465 5.70 -12.94 -2.95
C MET A 465 5.59 -12.33 -4.35
N THR A 466 4.42 -12.43 -4.96
CA THR A 466 4.17 -11.87 -6.29
C THR A 466 3.05 -10.85 -6.22
N VAL A 467 3.26 -9.71 -6.88
CA VAL A 467 2.32 -8.60 -6.91
C VAL A 467 2.10 -8.18 -8.36
N SER A 468 0.85 -8.03 -8.74
CA SER A 468 0.43 -7.39 -9.98
C SER A 468 -0.49 -6.23 -9.64
N VAL A 469 -0.22 -5.06 -10.20
CA VAL A 469 -1.03 -3.85 -10.02
C VAL A 469 -1.40 -3.31 -11.39
N THR A 470 -2.68 -3.01 -11.58
CA THR A 470 -3.17 -2.22 -12.71
C THR A 470 -3.66 -0.88 -12.15
N LEU A 471 -3.07 0.20 -12.62
CA LEU A 471 -3.35 1.59 -12.26
C LEU A 471 -4.08 2.24 -13.44
N SER A 472 -5.13 3.03 -13.21
CA SER A 472 -5.85 3.69 -14.30
C SER A 472 -6.50 5.00 -13.86
N LEU A 473 -6.77 5.87 -14.84
CA LEU A 473 -7.56 7.10 -14.71
C LEU A 473 -8.91 7.04 -15.44
N GLY A 474 -9.24 5.90 -16.06
CA GLY A 474 -10.27 5.82 -17.09
C GLY A 474 -9.70 6.10 -18.49
N ASP A 475 -10.40 5.61 -19.52
CA ASP A 475 -10.04 5.87 -20.92
C ASP A 475 -10.69 7.18 -21.41
N GLU A 476 -9.88 7.91 -22.19
CA GLU A 476 -10.11 9.22 -22.86
C GLU A 476 -9.75 10.51 -22.10
#